data_AF-A0A359CP46-F1
#
_entry.id   AF-A0A359CP46-F1
#
_cell.length_a   1.000
_cell.length_b   1.000
_cell.length_c   1.000
_cell.angle_alpha   90.00
_cell.angle_beta   90.00
_cell.angle_gamma   90.00
#
_symmetry.space_group_name_H-M   'P 1'
#
loop_
_entity.id
_entity.type
_entity.pdbx_description
1 polymer ?
#
loop_
_entity_poly.entity_id
_entity_poly.type
_entity_poly.pdbx_seq_one_letter_code
_entity_poly.pdbx_strand_id
1 'polypeptide(L)'
;LAAADTGIAMGGGTDVAVETSDVVLMRSDLESIPVAVKLAKKTVGVLHQNIVIAVGTVLLLLVGLFAGYIHMASGMFIHEASILVVILNAMRLLYRTKKS
;
A
#
# COMPACT_ATOMS: atom_id res chain seq x y z
N LEU A 1 -7.26 12.16 -26.19
CA LEU A 1 -6.29 12.58 -25.15
C LEU A 1 -7.06 12.62 -23.81
N ALA A 2 -7.66 11.51 -23.38
CA ALA A 2 -6.99 10.41 -22.67
C ALA A 2 -6.35 10.87 -21.35
N ALA A 3 -7.08 11.67 -20.57
CA ALA A 3 -6.63 12.23 -19.28
C ALA A 3 -7.15 11.41 -18.09
N ALA A 4 -6.96 10.10 -18.14
CA ALA A 4 -7.11 9.26 -16.96
C ALA A 4 -5.82 8.47 -16.79
N ASP A 5 -5.17 8.61 -15.63
CA ASP A 5 -3.97 7.85 -15.25
C ASP A 5 -4.23 6.34 -15.08
N THR A 6 -5.48 5.90 -15.31
CA THR A 6 -5.90 4.50 -15.18
C THR A 6 -7.09 4.23 -16.11
N GLY A 7 -6.94 3.30 -17.05
CA GLY A 7 -8.03 2.86 -17.93
C GLY A 7 -8.93 1.83 -17.26
N ILE A 8 -10.25 2.02 -17.26
CA ILE A 8 -11.22 1.09 -16.66
C ILE A 8 -12.08 0.46 -17.77
N ALA A 9 -11.97 -0.85 -17.99
CA ALA A 9 -12.87 -1.59 -18.88
C ALA A 9 -14.02 -2.23 -18.10
N MET A 10 -15.17 -2.39 -18.76
CA MET A 10 -16.30 -3.14 -18.21
C MET A 10 -16.34 -4.53 -18.81
N GLY A 11 -16.74 -5.53 -18.03
CA GLY A 11 -16.74 -6.96 -18.40
C GLY A 11 -17.70 -7.36 -19.53
N GLY A 12 -18.46 -6.40 -20.08
CA GLY A 12 -19.22 -6.55 -21.33
C GLY A 12 -18.73 -5.66 -22.48
N GLY A 13 -17.57 -5.02 -22.33
CA GLY A 13 -16.92 -4.21 -23.36
C GLY A 13 -16.27 -5.06 -24.46
N THR A 14 -15.81 -4.41 -25.53
CA THR A 14 -15.06 -5.09 -26.59
C THR A 14 -13.75 -5.66 -26.03
N ASP A 15 -13.32 -6.81 -26.54
CA ASP A 15 -12.12 -7.53 -26.06
C ASP A 15 -10.87 -6.64 -26.04
N VAL A 16 -10.76 -5.75 -27.05
CA VAL A 16 -9.71 -4.74 -27.19
C VAL A 16 -9.72 -3.70 -26.05
N ALA A 17 -10.89 -3.33 -25.54
CA ALA A 17 -11.00 -2.41 -24.41
C ALA A 17 -10.58 -3.07 -23.09
N VAL A 18 -10.86 -4.37 -22.93
CA VAL A 18 -10.44 -5.15 -21.75
C VAL A 18 -8.93 -5.34 -21.72
N GLU A 19 -8.32 -5.69 -22.85
CA GLU A 19 -6.88 -5.95 -22.97
C GLU A 19 -6.01 -4.71 -22.70
N THR A 20 -6.51 -3.50 -22.99
CA THR A 20 -5.77 -2.25 -22.86
C THR A 20 -6.03 -1.51 -21.53
N SER A 21 -6.85 -2.09 -20.65
CA SER A 21 -7.26 -1.45 -19.39
C SER A 21 -6.46 -1.95 -18.19
N ASP A 22 -6.16 -1.04 -17.24
CA ASP A 22 -5.46 -1.38 -16.00
C ASP A 22 -6.41 -2.05 -14.98
N VAL A 23 -7.72 -1.83 -15.12
CA VAL A 23 -8.75 -2.33 -14.21
C VAL A 23 -9.98 -2.80 -15.00
N VAL A 24 -10.43 -4.03 -14.76
CA VAL A 24 -11.62 -4.60 -15.41
C VAL A 24 -12.75 -4.77 -14.38
N LEU A 25 -13.90 -4.16 -14.62
CA LEU A 25 -15.10 -4.32 -13.82
C LEU A 25 -15.87 -5.58 -14.25
N MET A 26 -15.81 -6.64 -13.46
CA MET A 26 -16.53 -7.90 -13.76
C MET A 26 -18.07 -7.78 -13.72
N ARG A 27 -18.62 -6.74 -13.10
CA ARG A 27 -20.07 -6.45 -13.07
C ARG A 27 -20.31 -5.02 -13.54
N SER A 28 -21.38 -4.81 -14.30
CA SER A 28 -21.78 -3.49 -14.83
C SER A 28 -22.29 -2.50 -13.76
N ASP A 29 -22.11 -2.81 -12.47
CA ASP A 29 -22.53 -1.97 -11.36
C ASP A 29 -21.49 -0.88 -11.08
N LEU A 30 -21.64 0.24 -11.78
CA LEU A 30 -20.88 1.49 -11.60
C LEU A 30 -20.97 2.04 -10.15
N GLU A 31 -22.01 1.67 -9.40
CA GLU A 31 -22.19 2.00 -7.97
C GLU A 31 -21.10 1.41 -7.06
N SER A 32 -20.36 0.39 -7.51
CA SER A 32 -19.25 -0.21 -6.75
C SER A 32 -17.93 0.56 -6.88
N ILE A 33 -17.76 1.39 -7.92
CA ILE A 33 -16.53 2.16 -8.17
C ILE A 33 -16.23 3.15 -7.03
N PRO A 34 -17.18 3.97 -6.52
CA PRO A 34 -16.91 4.88 -5.42
C PRO A 34 -16.43 4.17 -4.16
N VAL A 35 -16.96 2.97 -3.89
CA VAL A 35 -16.56 2.14 -2.73
C VAL A 35 -15.14 1.61 -2.91
N ALA A 36 -14.84 1.08 -4.11
CA ALA A 36 -13.50 0.59 -4.44
C ALA A 36 -12.45 1.71 -4.38
N VAL A 37 -12.75 2.90 -4.92
CA VAL A 37 -11.87 4.07 -4.86
C VAL A 37 -11.67 4.54 -3.41
N LYS A 38 -12.72 4.55 -2.60
CA LYS A 38 -12.62 4.92 -1.17
C LYS A 38 -11.76 3.93 -0.38
N LEU A 39 -11.83 2.65 -0.71
CA LEU A 39 -10.97 1.62 -0.13
C LEU A 39 -9.53 1.78 -0.58
N ALA A 40 -9.30 1.97 -1.89
CA ALA A 40 -7.97 2.22 -2.45
C ALA A 40 -7.28 3.43 -1.81
N LYS A 41 -7.98 4.56 -1.65
CA LYS A 41 -7.46 5.75 -0.95
C LYS A 41 -7.05 5.46 0.49
N LYS A 42 -7.83 4.65 1.22
CA LYS A 42 -7.46 4.22 2.59
C LYS A 42 -6.22 3.32 2.59
N THR A 43 -6.11 2.41 1.62
CA THR A 43 -4.93 1.55 1.43
C THR A 43 -3.68 2.36 1.17
N VAL A 44 -3.75 3.36 0.30
CA VAL A 44 -2.63 4.28 0.01
C VAL A 44 -2.19 5.01 1.28
N GLY A 45 -3.13 5.48 2.11
CA GLY A 45 -2.78 6.11 3.39
C GLY A 45 -1.97 5.19 4.33
N VAL A 46 -2.33 3.92 4.42
CA VAL A 46 -1.58 2.93 5.22
C VAL A 46 -0.23 2.60 4.60
N LEU A 47 -0.15 2.55 3.26
CA LEU A 47 1.11 2.34 2.54
C LEU A 47 2.10 3.47 2.82
N HIS A 48 1.65 4.73 2.80
CA HIS A 48 2.49 5.86 3.18
C HIS A 48 2.99 5.74 4.63
N GLN A 49 2.14 5.31 5.58
CA GLN A 49 2.57 5.08 6.96
C GLN A 49 3.67 4.01 7.06
N ASN A 50 3.51 2.90 6.32
CA ASN A 50 4.52 1.83 6.29
C ASN A 50 5.86 2.32 5.73
N ILE A 51 5.83 3.10 4.64
CA ILE A 51 7.05 3.69 4.06
C ILE A 51 7.71 4.63 5.07
N VAL A 52 6.94 5.49 5.74
CA VAL A 52 7.48 6.43 6.74
C VAL A 52 8.12 5.67 7.89
N ILE A 53 7.50 4.60 8.39
CA ILE A 53 8.08 3.77 9.47
C ILE A 53 9.36 3.09 8.99
N ALA A 54 9.34 2.45 7.81
CA ALA A 54 10.50 1.73 7.28
C ALA A 54 11.69 2.66 7.04
N VAL A 55 11.47 3.77 6.33
CA VAL A 55 12.51 4.76 6.04
C VAL A 55 12.97 5.45 7.32
N GLY A 56 12.03 5.78 8.21
CA GLY A 56 12.32 6.38 9.51
C GLY A 56 13.25 5.51 10.36
N THR A 57 12.97 4.20 10.46
CA THR A 57 13.83 3.27 11.19
C THR A 57 15.22 3.18 10.58
N VAL A 58 15.32 3.05 9.24
CA VAL A 58 16.62 2.96 8.56
C VAL A 58 17.45 4.23 8.80
N LEU A 59 16.84 5.40 8.69
CA LEU A 59 17.53 6.67 8.94
C LEU A 59 17.96 6.80 10.41
N LEU A 60 17.10 6.41 11.36
CA LEU A 60 17.43 6.43 12.78
C LEU A 60 18.62 5.53 13.11
N LEU A 61 18.62 4.31 12.56
CA LEU A 61 19.72 3.35 12.75
C LEU A 61 21.00 3.85 12.10
N LEU A 62 20.91 4.44 10.91
CA LEU A 62 22.05 5.01 10.20
C LEU A 62 22.69 6.15 11.04
N VAL A 63 21.88 7.10 11.50
CA VAL A 63 22.36 8.24 12.32
C VAL A 63 22.95 7.74 13.64
N GLY A 64 22.28 6.80 14.32
CA GLY A 64 22.76 6.23 15.58
C GLY A 64 24.05 5.42 15.43
N LEU A 65 24.27 4.80 14.28
CA LEU A 65 25.52 4.12 13.94
C LEU A 65 26.66 5.14 13.77
N PHE A 66 26.45 6.21 12.98
CA PHE A 66 27.45 7.27 12.79
C PHE A 66 27.77 8.02 14.09
N ALA A 67 26.79 8.19 14.96
CA ALA A 67 26.98 8.81 16.28
C ALA A 67 27.63 7.87 17.32
N GLY A 68 27.89 6.60 16.97
CA GLY A 68 28.56 5.63 17.84
C GLY A 68 27.69 5.06 18.97
N TYR A 69 26.39 5.32 18.99
CA TYR A 69 25.47 4.82 20.01
C TYR A 69 24.91 3.43 19.70
N ILE A 70 24.96 2.99 18.44
CA ILE A 70 24.37 1.72 17.99
C ILE A 70 25.45 0.71 17.63
N HIS A 71 25.39 -0.44 18.29
CA HIS A 71 26.21 -1.61 17.97
C HIS A 71 25.46 -2.52 16.99
N MET A 72 26.20 -3.27 16.15
CA MET A 72 25.63 -4.11 15.08
C MET A 72 24.51 -5.03 15.56
N ALA A 73 24.67 -5.68 16.72
CA ALA A 73 23.66 -6.56 17.29
C ALA A 73 22.37 -5.82 17.69
N SER A 74 22.48 -4.68 18.37
CA SER A 74 21.33 -3.86 18.76
C SER A 74 20.60 -3.24 17.56
N GLY A 75 21.35 -2.80 16.55
CA GLY A 75 20.76 -2.23 15.32
C GLY A 75 19.98 -3.26 14.52
N MET A 76 20.51 -4.48 14.40
CA MET A 76 19.84 -5.60 13.74
C MET A 76 18.52 -5.97 14.46
N PHE A 77 18.54 -6.04 15.78
CA PHE A 77 17.33 -6.31 16.56
C PHE A 77 16.23 -5.26 16.34
N ILE A 78 16.58 -3.97 16.36
CA ILE A 78 15.62 -2.88 16.10
C ILE A 78 15.11 -2.93 14.66
N HIS A 79 15.96 -3.27 13.70
CA HIS A 79 15.56 -3.43 12.31
C HIS A 79 14.52 -4.56 12.15
N GLU A 80 14.77 -5.73 12.73
CA GLU A 80 13.83 -6.85 12.71
C GLU A 80 12.51 -6.51 13.43
N ALA A 81 12.58 -5.85 14.59
CA ALA A 81 11.39 -5.39 15.31
C ALA A 81 10.55 -4.41 14.46
N SER A 82 11.20 -3.51 13.71
CA SER A 82 10.50 -2.57 12.83
C SER A 82 9.77 -3.29 11.68
N ILE A 83 10.33 -4.37 11.13
CA ILE A 83 9.65 -5.18 10.10
C ILE A 83 8.36 -5.77 10.68
N LEU A 84 8.41 -6.30 11.90
CA LEU A 84 7.22 -6.82 12.58
C LEU A 84 6.14 -5.74 12.78
N VAL A 85 6.53 -4.51 13.18
CA VAL A 85 5.60 -3.39 13.31
C VAL A 85 4.94 -3.04 11.97
N VAL A 86 5.70 -3.01 10.88
CA VAL A 86 5.16 -2.74 9.53
C VAL A 86 4.19 -3.84 9.09
N ILE A 87 4.52 -5.11 9.35
CA ILE A 87 3.63 -6.25 9.05
C ILE A 87 2.32 -6.14 9.85
N LEU A 88 2.39 -5.84 11.15
CA LEU A 88 1.21 -5.65 11.98
C LEU A 88 0.35 -4.48 11.48
N ASN A 89 0.97 -3.37 11.07
CA ASN A 89 0.25 -2.23 10.50
C ASN A 89 -0.41 -2.58 9.15
N ALA A 90 0.24 -3.39 8.31
CA ALA A 90 -0.35 -3.93 7.08
C ALA A 90 -1.54 -4.86 7.36
N MET A 91 -1.42 -5.77 8.34
CA MET A 91 -2.50 -6.66 8.75
C MET A 91 -3.73 -5.92 9.29
N ARG A 92 -3.54 -4.77 9.94
CA ARG A 92 -4.64 -3.90 10.41
C ARG A 92 -5.55 -3.44 9.27
N LEU A 93 -5.01 -3.26 8.06
CA LEU A 93 -5.78 -2.91 6.86
C LEU A 93 -6.71 -4.07 6.45
N LEU A 94 -6.18 -5.30 6.39
CA LEU A 94 -6.94 -6.51 6.05
C LEU A 94 -8.13 -6.73 6.99
N TYR A 95 -7.93 -6.49 8.29
CA TYR A 95 -9.00 -6.65 9.27
C TYR A 95 -10.11 -5.59 9.14
N ARG A 96 -9.77 -4.39 8.66
CA ARG A 96 -10.74 -3.31 8.43
C ARG A 96 -11.60 -3.53 7.19
N THR A 97 -11.09 -4.23 6.17
CA THR A 97 -11.86 -4.55 4.95
C THR A 97 -12.91 -5.63 5.19
N LYS A 98 -12.74 -6.51 6.19
CA LYS A 98 -13.68 -7.61 6.48
C LYS A 98 -14.93 -7.21 7.28
N LYS A 99 -15.02 -5.96 7.76
CA LYS A 99 -16.13 -5.46 8.60
C LYS A 99 -16.99 -4.41 7.90
N SER A 100 -16.82 -4.22 6.59
CA SER A 100 -17.63 -3.29 5.78
C SER A 100 -18.46 -4.03 4.74
#